data_AF-A0A927PD38-F1
#
_entry.id   AF-A0A927PD38-F1
#
_cell.length_a   1.000
_cell.length_b   1.000
_cell.length_c   1.000
_cell.angle_alpha   90.00
_cell.angle_beta   90.00
_cell.angle_gamma   90.00
#
_symmetry.space_group_name_H-M   'P 1'
#
loop_
_entity.id
_entity.type
_entity.pdbx_description
1 polymer ?
#
loop_
_entity_poly.entity_id
_entity_poly.type
_entity_poly.pdbx_seq_one_letter_code
_entity_poly.pdbx_strand_id
1 'polypeptide(L)' 'MIRPANKGDVARMLEIYSPYVTDTAISFEYAPPSLAEFEARFERISARY' A
#
# COMPACT_ATOMS: atom_id res chain seq x y z
N MET A 1 -18.14 -2.76 7.56
CA MET A 1 -18.60 -1.79 6.56
C MET A 1 -17.45 -1.46 5.65
N ILE A 2 -17.64 -1.50 4.33
CA ILE A 2 -16.61 -1.13 3.34
C ILE A 2 -16.87 0.32 2.90
N ARG A 3 -15.81 1.11 2.73
CA ARG A 3 -15.86 2.52 2.28
C ARG A 3 -14.69 2.82 1.32
N PRO A 4 -14.76 3.90 0.53
CA PRO A 4 -13.60 4.39 -0.21
C PRO A 4 -12.40 4.64 0.72
N ALA A 5 -11.22 4.22 0.26
CA ALA A 5 -9.97 4.53 0.92
C ALA A 5 -9.63 6.00 0.74
N ASN A 6 -8.97 6.60 1.73
CA ASN A 6 -8.44 7.96 1.66
C ASN A 6 -6.98 7.98 2.10
N LYS A 7 -6.31 9.13 1.92
CA LYS A 7 -4.88 9.27 2.21
C LYS A 7 -4.51 8.89 3.65
N GLY A 8 -5.39 9.14 4.62
CA GLY A 8 -5.16 8.77 6.03
C GLY A 8 -5.07 7.27 6.28
N ASP A 9 -5.57 6.43 5.35
CA ASP A 9 -5.50 4.98 5.47
C ASP A 9 -4.15 4.40 5.00
N VAL A 10 -3.38 5.15 4.21
CA VAL A 10 -2.22 4.63 3.46
C VAL A 10 -1.14 4.06 4.37
N ALA A 11 -0.84 4.71 5.49
CA ALA A 11 0.14 4.21 6.46
C ALA A 11 -0.26 2.83 7.00
N ARG A 12 -1.53 2.66 7.38
CA ARG A 12 -2.02 1.38 7.88
C ARG A 12 -2.11 0.32 6.78
N MET A 13 -2.45 0.70 5.55
CA MET A 13 -2.41 -0.20 4.39
C MET A 13 -0.99 -0.70 4.13
N LEU A 14 0.03 0.15 4.25
CA LEU A 14 1.43 -0.23 4.11
C LEU A 14 1.87 -1.19 5.21
N GLU A 15 1.45 -0.98 6.46
CA GLU A 15 1.72 -1.92 7.56
C GLU A 15 1.12 -3.30 7.30
N ILE A 16 -0.08 -3.37 6.70
CA ILE A 16 -0.71 -4.63 6.30
C ILE A 16 0.05 -5.26 5.12
N TYR A 17 0.49 -4.46 4.15
CA TYR A 17 1.19 -4.93 2.95
C TYR A 17 2.62 -5.42 3.24
N SER A 18 3.34 -4.77 4.16
CA SER A 18 4.74 -5.06 4.48
C SER A 18 5.06 -6.54 4.73
N PRO A 19 4.32 -7.29 5.57
CA PRO A 19 4.59 -8.72 5.79
C PRO A 19 4.38 -9.59 4.54
N TYR A 20 3.55 -9.17 3.57
CA TYR A 20 3.42 -9.89 2.31
C TYR A 20 4.69 -9.80 1.47
N VAL A 21 5.48 -8.75 1.65
CA VAL A 21 6.78 -8.57 0.96
C VAL A 21 7.90 -9.27 1.73
N THR A 22 7.93 -9.17 3.06
CA THR A 22 9.05 -9.70 3.85
C THR A 22 8.94 -11.18 4.19
N ASP A 23 7.71 -11.69 4.36
CA ASP A 23 7.48 -12.98 5.01
C ASP A 23 6.81 -14.01 4.07
N THR A 24 6.49 -13.61 2.84
CA THR A 24 5.79 -14.45 1.87
C THR A 24 6.33 -14.26 0.46
N ALA A 25 6.00 -15.20 -0.44
CA ALA A 25 6.28 -15.10 -1.88
C ALA A 25 5.09 -14.56 -2.70
N ILE A 26 4.09 -13.93 -2.04
CA ILE A 26 2.88 -13.43 -2.71
C ILE A 26 3.19 -12.17 -3.53
N SER A 27 3.99 -11.26 -2.97
CA SER A 27 4.50 -10.11 -3.72
C SER A 27 5.82 -10.46 -4.38
N PHE A 28 6.11 -9.82 -5.51
CA PHE A 28 7.41 -9.91 -6.19
C PHE A 28 8.34 -8.74 -5.83
N GLU A 29 7.94 -7.89 -4.89
CA GLU A 29 8.84 -6.86 -4.34
C GLU A 29 9.91 -7.50 -3.45
N TYR A 30 11.13 -6.95 -3.48
CA TYR A 30 12.23 -7.42 -2.63
C TYR A 30 12.28 -6.76 -1.24
N ALA A 31 11.69 -5.57 -1.12
CA ALA A 31 11.56 -4.83 0.13
C ALA A 31 10.25 -4.04 0.11
N PRO A 32 9.57 -3.85 1.26
CA PRO A 32 8.41 -2.98 1.33
C PRO A 32 8.76 -1.57 0.82
N PRO A 33 7.87 -0.92 0.06
CA PRO A 33 8.09 0.45 -0.36
C PRO A 33 8.09 1.40 0.85
N SER A 34 8.75 2.54 0.70
CA SER A 34 8.62 3.62 1.67
C SER A 34 7.18 4.17 1.70
N LEU A 35 6.80 4.83 2.79
CA LEU A 35 5.48 5.46 2.90
C LEU A 35 5.22 6.45 1.75
N ALA A 36 6.22 7.26 1.39
CA ALA A 36 6.09 8.24 0.32
C ALA A 36 5.86 7.58 -1.06
N GLU A 37 6.56 6.48 -1.35
CA GLU A 37 6.34 5.72 -2.59
C GLU A 37 4.96 5.05 -2.59
N PHE A 38 4.51 4.53 -1.46
CA PHE A 38 3.21 3.90 -1.34
C PHE A 38 2.06 4.92 -1.44
N GLU A 39 2.21 6.10 -0.85
CA GLU A 39 1.31 7.25 -1.04
C GLU A 39 1.26 7.66 -2.51
N ALA A 40 2.41 7.79 -3.19
CA ALA A 40 2.43 8.14 -4.61
C ALA A 40 1.73 7.08 -5.47
N ARG A 41 1.87 5.78 -5.14
CA ARG A 41 1.12 4.70 -5.79
C ARG A 41 -0.37 4.84 -5.54
N PHE A 42 -0.79 5.13 -4.30
CA PHE A 42 -2.19 5.34 -3.93
C PHE A 42 -2.80 6.48 -4.75
N GLU A 43 -2.21 7.68 -4.72
CA GLU A 43 -2.70 8.86 -5.43
C GLU A 43 -2.87 8.60 -6.93
N ARG A 44 -1.90 7.91 -7.55
CA ARG A 44 -1.97 7.54 -8.98
C ARG A 44 -3.13 6.60 -9.29
N ILE A 45 -3.46 5.68 -8.38
CA ILE A 45 -4.53 4.69 -8.57
C ILE A 45 -5.89 5.33 -8.26
N SER A 46 -6.02 6.05 -7.14
CA SER A 46 -7.26 6.72 -6.73
C SER A 46 -7.64 7.88 -7.64
N ALA A 47 -6.68 8.48 -8.37
CA ALA A 47 -7.02 9.45 -9.41
C ALA A 47 -7.75 8.82 -10.61
N ARG A 48 -7.66 7.49 -10.79
CA ARG A 48 -8.26 6.77 -11.91
C ARG A 48 -9.64 6.18 -11.59
N TYR A 49 -9.99 6.03 -10.31
CA TYR A 49 -11.21 5.36 -9.83
C TYR A 49 -11.85 6.15 -8.70
#